data_AF-A0A5K1GVF1-F1
#
_entry.id   AF-A0A5K1GVF1-F1
#
_cell.length_a   1.000
_cell.length_b   1.000
_cell.length_c   1.000
_cell.angle_alpha   90.00
_cell.angle_beta   90.00
_cell.angle_gamma   90.00
#
_symmetry.space_group_name_H-M   'P 1'
#
loop_
_entity.id
_entity.type
_entity.pdbx_description
1 polymer ?
#
loop_
_entity_poly.entity_id
_entity_poly.type
_entity_poly.pdbx_seq_one_letter_code
_entity_poly.pdbx_strand_id
1 'polypeptide(L)' 'MTKYDKEKERIKEIRRLKKRHQELTFTLQEAERKNELTRVCDLRYGALPEIEDSIHNLEGSIDEKSMLTETVGPEHIAE' A
#
# COMPACT_ATOMS: atom_id res chain seq x y z
N MET A 1 10.36 6.23 -27.39
CA MET A 1 9.51 6.20 -26.18
C MET A 1 10.00 7.27 -25.23
N THR A 2 9.13 8.22 -24.96
CA THR A 2 9.40 9.48 -24.26
C THR A 2 9.50 9.24 -22.75
N LYS A 3 10.32 10.00 -22.02
CA LYS A 3 10.49 9.87 -20.55
C LYS A 3 9.14 9.93 -19.79
N TYR A 4 8.17 10.67 -20.34
CA TYR A 4 6.80 10.79 -19.85
C TYR A 4 6.01 9.48 -19.83
N ASP A 5 6.19 8.60 -20.82
CA ASP A 5 5.43 7.35 -20.90
C ASP A 5 5.79 6.41 -19.74
N LYS A 6 7.08 6.35 -19.39
CA LYS A 6 7.59 5.56 -18.26
C LYS A 6 7.10 6.09 -16.92
N GLU A 7 7.00 7.41 -16.78
CA GLU A 7 6.52 8.05 -15.55
C GLU A 7 5.01 7.85 -15.35
N LYS A 8 4.25 7.94 -16.44
CA LYS A 8 2.81 7.65 -16.44
C LYS A 8 2.51 6.19 -16.11
N GLU A 9 3.35 5.26 -16.57
CA GLU A 9 3.24 3.83 -16.24
C GLU A 9 3.49 3.58 -14.75
N ARG A 10 4.52 4.20 -14.16
CA ARG A 10 4.79 4.14 -12.71
C ARG A 10 3.63 4.69 -11.87
N ILE A 11 3.08 5.84 -12.25
CA ILE A 11 1.92 6.43 -11.56
C ILE A 11 0.70 5.50 -11.64
N LYS A 12 0.48 4.85 -12.79
CA LYS A 12 -0.59 3.84 -12.92
C LYS A 12 -0.37 2.65 -12.00
N GLU A 13 0.87 2.21 -11.84
CA GLU A 13 1.21 1.08 -10.97
C GLU A 13 0.92 1.39 -9.50
N ILE A 14 1.33 2.56 -9.00
CA ILE A 14 0.97 3.02 -7.64
C ILE A 14 -0.54 3.09 -7.47
N ARG A 15 -1.26 3.67 -8.45
CA ARG A 15 -2.73 3.73 -8.40
C ARG A 15 -3.36 2.35 -8.32
N ARG A 16 -2.81 1.35 -9.01
CA ARG A 16 -3.26 -0.05 -8.91
C ARG A 16 -3.02 -0.62 -7.53
N LEU A 17 -1.86 -0.37 -6.93
CA LEU A 17 -1.54 -0.84 -5.59
C LEU A 17 -2.40 -0.19 -4.52
N LYS A 18 -2.60 1.14 -4.57
CA LYS A 18 -3.53 1.84 -3.67
C LYS A 18 -4.96 1.31 -3.80
N LYS A 19 -5.42 0.99 -5.02
CA LYS A 19 -6.72 0.36 -5.21
C LYS A 19 -6.78 -1.02 -4.55
N ARG A 20 -5.74 -1.84 -4.69
CA ARG A 20 -5.66 -3.17 -4.07
C ARG A 20 -5.60 -3.10 -2.54
N HIS A 21 -4.93 -2.09 -1.99
CA HIS A 21 -4.96 -1.78 -0.56
C HIS A 21 -6.40 -1.53 -0.08
N GLN A 22 -7.14 -0.66 -0.78
CA GLN A 22 -8.55 -0.40 -0.45
C GLN A 22 -9.42 -1.65 -0.53
N GLU A 23 -9.19 -2.52 -1.53
CA GLU A 23 -9.89 -3.81 -1.64
C GLU A 23 -9.61 -4.72 -0.45
N LEU A 24 -8.35 -4.77 0.03
CA LEU A 24 -7.99 -5.50 1.25
C LEU A 24 -8.64 -4.91 2.50
N THR A 25 -8.67 -3.58 2.64
CA THR A 25 -9.37 -2.92 3.76
C THR A 25 -10.86 -3.23 3.74
N PHE A 26 -11.47 -3.27 2.55
CA PHE A 26 -12.88 -3.62 2.42
C PHE A 26 -13.14 -5.08 2.80
N THR A 27 -12.29 -6.01 2.33
CA THR A 27 -12.39 -7.42 2.72
C THR A 27 -12.16 -7.63 4.20
N LEU A 28 -11.29 -6.81 4.83
CA LEU A 28 -11.14 -6.78 6.28
C LEU A 28 -12.44 -6.38 6.97
N GLN A 29 -13.06 -5.28 6.55
CA GLN A 29 -14.33 -4.82 7.13
C GLN A 29 -15.46 -5.84 6.93
N GLU A 30 -15.50 -6.51 5.78
CA GLU A 30 -16.45 -7.60 5.54
C GLU A 30 -16.18 -8.79 6.46
N ALA A 31 -14.93 -9.18 6.64
CA ALA A 31 -14.54 -10.26 7.54
C ALA A 31 -14.84 -9.92 9.01
N GLU A 32 -14.62 -8.67 9.43
CA GLU A 32 -15.01 -8.16 10.75
C GLU A 32 -16.53 -8.25 10.94
N ARG A 33 -17.33 -7.85 9.94
CA ARG A 33 -18.80 -7.99 9.99
C ARG A 33 -19.26 -9.44 10.06
N LYS A 34 -18.57 -10.35 9.37
CA LYS A 34 -18.85 -11.80 9.40
C LYS A 34 -18.33 -12.49 10.67
N ASN A 35 -17.65 -11.76 11.57
CA ASN A 35 -17.00 -12.31 12.76
C ASN A 35 -15.95 -13.40 12.43
N GLU A 36 -15.31 -13.31 11.27
CA GLU A 36 -14.25 -14.22 10.84
C GLU A 36 -12.89 -13.75 11.37
N LEU A 37 -12.65 -13.94 12.67
CA LEU A 37 -11.44 -13.48 13.37
C LEU A 37 -10.12 -13.97 12.74
N THR A 38 -10.10 -15.21 12.25
CA THR A 38 -8.93 -15.79 11.56
C THR A 38 -8.59 -15.00 10.29
N ARG A 39 -9.61 -14.75 9.46
CA ARG A 39 -9.47 -13.98 8.22
C ARG A 39 -9.04 -12.54 8.48
N VAL A 40 -9.59 -11.92 9.53
CA VAL A 40 -9.19 -10.57 9.96
C VAL A 40 -7.72 -10.55 10.40
N CYS A 41 -7.26 -11.56 11.14
CA CYS A 41 -5.86 -11.65 11.55
C CYS A 41 -4.91 -11.81 10.35
N ASP A 42 -5.23 -12.73 9.43
CA ASP A 42 -4.42 -12.94 8.21
C ASP A 42 -4.34 -11.67 7.35
N LEU A 43 -5.46 -10.95 7.25
CA LEU A 43 -5.52 -9.70 6.49
C LEU A 43 -4.78 -8.56 7.20
N ARG A 44 -4.98 -8.35 8.51
CA ARG A 44 -4.31 -7.28 9.29
C ARG A 44 -2.81 -7.46 9.39
N TYR A 45 -2.34 -8.68 9.62
CA TYR A 45 -0.94 -8.95 9.93
C TYR A 45 -0.14 -9.55 8.77
N GLY A 46 -0.80 -9.98 7.69
CA GLY A 46 -0.13 -10.48 6.49
C GLY A 46 -0.34 -9.56 5.29
N ALA A 47 -1.55 -9.54 4.75
CA ALA A 47 -1.79 -8.94 3.44
C ALA A 47 -1.76 -7.39 3.45
N LEU A 48 -2.28 -6.74 4.49
CA LEU A 48 -2.23 -5.27 4.63
C LEU A 48 -0.78 -4.75 4.67
N PRO A 49 0.08 -5.21 5.59
CA PRO A 49 1.44 -4.70 5.70
C PRO A 49 2.26 -4.98 4.44
N GLU A 50 2.11 -6.14 3.77
CA GLU A 50 2.79 -6.40 2.49
C GLU A 50 2.42 -5.38 1.39
N ILE A 51 1.14 -5.00 1.30
CA ILE A 51 0.71 -4.01 0.31
C ILE A 51 1.17 -2.61 0.70
N GLU A 52 1.12 -2.26 1.99
CA GLU A 52 1.63 -0.98 2.48
C GLU A 52 3.13 -0.83 2.22
N ASP A 53 3.94 -1.85 2.52
CA ASP A 53 5.38 -1.89 2.20
C ASP A 53 5.62 -1.77 0.69
N SER A 54 4.83 -2.47 -0.12
CA SER A 54 4.94 -2.39 -1.59
C SER A 54 4.63 -0.99 -2.12
N ILE A 55 3.61 -0.32 -1.57
CA ILE A 55 3.28 1.06 -1.89
C ILE A 55 4.42 1.98 -1.44
N HIS A 56 4.89 1.83 -0.21
CA HIS A 56 5.96 2.64 0.36
C HIS A 56 7.26 2.52 -0.45
N ASN A 57 7.66 1.32 -0.83
CA ASN A 57 8.85 1.09 -1.64
C ASN A 57 8.74 1.73 -3.04
N LEU A 58 7.55 1.68 -3.66
CA LEU A 58 7.32 2.27 -4.98
C LEU A 58 7.16 3.79 -4.93
N GLU A 59 6.53 4.34 -3.89
CA GLU A 59 6.47 5.79 -3.66
C GLU A 59 7.87 6.34 -3.29
N GLY A 60 8.62 5.63 -2.43
CA GLY A 60 10.01 5.95 -2.08
C GLY A 60 10.95 5.89 -3.28
N SER A 61 10.78 4.94 -4.19
CA SER A 61 11.54 4.89 -5.46
C SER A 61 11.25 6.05 -6.42
N ILE A 62 10.12 6.75 -6.23
CA ILE A 62 9.78 7.95 -7.00
C ILE A 62 10.31 9.20 -6.28
N ASP A 63 10.24 9.21 -4.95
CA ASP A 63 10.72 10.30 -4.10
C ASP A 63 12.25 10.36 -3.99
N GLU A 64 12.97 9.23 -4.07
CA GLU A 64 14.44 9.20 -4.09
C GLU A 64 15.01 9.96 -5.31
N LYS A 65 14.22 10.06 -6.38
CA LYS A 65 14.53 10.93 -7.54
C LYS A 65 14.14 12.40 -7.32
N SER A 66 13.35 12.69 -6.28
CA SER A 66 12.86 14.01 -5.85
C SER A 66 13.56 14.56 -4.59
N MET A 67 14.48 13.80 -3.97
CA MET A 67 15.36 14.16 -2.85
C MET A 67 14.78 14.01 -1.41
N LEU A 68 15.08 12.86 -0.81
CA LEU A 68 15.69 12.71 0.53
C LEU A 68 14.91 13.07 1.82
N THR A 69 13.59 13.22 1.86
CA THR A 69 12.92 13.52 3.14
C THR A 69 11.58 12.81 3.34
N GLU A 70 11.39 12.33 4.57
CA GLU A 70 10.15 11.75 5.12
C GLU A 70 10.00 10.24 4.91
N THR A 71 11.01 9.51 5.38
CA THR A 71 10.82 8.23 6.07
C THR A 71 9.75 8.40 7.16
N VAL A 72 8.48 8.18 6.82
CA VAL A 72 7.49 7.75 7.80
C VAL A 72 7.77 6.29 8.09
N GLY A 73 8.73 6.09 9.00
CA GLY A 73 9.03 4.79 9.58
C GLY A 73 7.80 4.23 10.30
N PRO A 74 7.84 2.93 10.63
CA PRO A 74 6.72 2.10 11.09
C PRO A 74 6.22 2.44 12.51
N GLU A 75 6.03 3.73 12.82
CA GLU A 75 5.55 4.26 14.09
C GLU A 75 4.07 4.72 13.99
N HIS A 76 3.45 4.70 12.82
CA HIS A 76 2.02 5.04 12.63
C HIS A 76 1.05 3.86 12.84
N ILE A 77 1.55 2.71 13.31
CA ILE A 77 0.71 1.56 13.66
C ILE A 77 0.16 1.80 15.07
N ALA A 78 -1.08 2.28 15.12
CA ALA A 78 -1.98 2.38 16.26
C ALA A 78 -1.72 3.52 17.29
N GLU A 79 -2.45 4.63 17.10
CA GLU A 79 -3.15 5.31 18.21
C GLU A 79 -4.65 5.24 17.97
#